data_AF-A0AAD3ZDU8-F1
#
_entry.id   AF-A0AAD3ZDU8-F1
#
_cell.length_a   1.000
_cell.length_b   1.000
_cell.length_c   1.000
_cell.angle_alpha   90.00
_cell.angle_beta   90.00
_cell.angle_gamma   90.00
#
_symmetry.space_group_name_H-M   'P 1'
#
loop_
_entity.id
_entity.type
_entity.pdbx_description
1 polymer ?
#
loop_
_entity_poly.entity_id
_entity_poly.type
_entity_poly.pdbx_seq_one_letter_code
_entity_poly.pdbx_strand_id
1 'polypeptide(L)'
;MNSVRTSSMKEAMNCIAEKDYTGANDNLLRAQDITDELRGALDLSTGNLAVGLYALYDFVYSCLLKANIRKEIEPIDDALTVMTQIKDAWEEAVRSYG
;
A
#
# COMPACT_ATOMS: atom_id res chain seq x y z
N MET A 1 12.50 -0.23 -4.98
CA MET A 1 11.71 -0.53 -3.76
C MET A 1 10.22 -0.20 -3.91
N ASN A 2 9.82 0.99 -4.38
CA ASN A 2 8.39 1.35 -4.57
C ASN A 2 7.64 0.58 -5.67
N SER A 3 8.33 0.13 -6.73
CA SER A 3 7.71 -0.61 -7.84
C SER A 3 7.16 -1.99 -7.45
N VAL A 4 7.66 -2.59 -6.37
CA VAL A 4 7.32 -3.98 -6.00
C VAL A 4 5.95 -4.06 -5.31
N ARG A 5 5.56 -3.02 -4.53
CA ARG A 5 4.25 -2.97 -3.87
C ARG A 5 3.13 -2.76 -4.87
N THR A 6 3.28 -1.76 -5.74
CA THR A 6 2.27 -1.42 -6.74
C THR A 6 2.12 -2.52 -7.79
N SER A 7 3.20 -3.26 -8.10
CA SER A 7 3.10 -4.45 -8.95
C SER A 7 2.31 -5.57 -8.27
N SER A 8 2.53 -5.87 -6.98
CA SER A 8 1.77 -6.90 -6.27
C SER A 8 0.28 -6.54 -6.13
N MET A 9 -0.05 -5.27 -5.91
CA MET A 9 -1.44 -4.80 -5.90
C MET A 9 -2.12 -5.01 -7.26
N LYS A 10 -1.45 -4.63 -8.36
CA LYS A 10 -1.99 -4.83 -9.72
C LYS A 10 -2.15 -6.31 -10.06
N GLU A 11 -1.19 -7.15 -9.69
CA GLU A 11 -1.27 -8.58 -9.92
C GLU A 11 -2.42 -9.22 -9.13
N ALA A 12 -2.64 -8.78 -7.88
CA ALA A 12 -3.80 -9.22 -7.11
C ALA A 12 -5.14 -8.88 -7.79
N MET A 13 -5.25 -7.72 -8.43
CA MET A 13 -6.45 -7.33 -9.19
C MET A 13 -6.68 -8.27 -10.38
N ASN A 14 -5.62 -8.63 -11.10
CA ASN A 14 -5.69 -9.59 -12.21
C ASN A 14 -6.15 -10.97 -11.72
N CYS A 15 -5.53 -11.49 -10.65
CA CYS A 15 -5.91 -12.76 -10.06
C CYS A 15 -7.39 -12.76 -9.59
N ILE A 16 -7.88 -11.67 -9.00
CA ILE A 16 -9.30 -11.53 -8.62
C ILE A 16 -10.21 -11.60 -9.85
N ALA A 17 -9.85 -10.88 -10.93
CA ALA A 17 -10.63 -10.87 -12.18
C ALA A 17 -10.70 -12.27 -12.82
N GLU A 18 -9.61 -13.03 -12.73
CA GLU A 18 -9.50 -14.41 -13.22
C GLU A 18 -10.08 -15.46 -12.25
N LYS A 19 -10.54 -15.04 -11.07
CA LYS A 19 -10.99 -15.90 -9.97
C LYS A 19 -9.90 -16.83 -9.41
N ASP A 20 -8.64 -16.50 -9.61
CA ASP A 20 -7.51 -17.10 -8.90
C ASP A 20 -7.39 -16.48 -7.50
N TYR A 21 -8.15 -17.02 -6.55
CA TYR A 21 -8.17 -16.50 -5.19
C TYR A 21 -6.90 -16.80 -4.38
N THR A 22 -6.14 -17.83 -4.78
CA THR A 22 -4.86 -18.17 -4.17
C THR A 22 -3.81 -17.16 -4.61
N GLY A 23 -3.66 -16.92 -5.91
CA GLY A 23 -2.76 -15.89 -6.44
C GLY A 23 -3.12 -14.50 -5.93
N ALA A 24 -4.42 -14.19 -5.80
CA ALA A 24 -4.86 -12.94 -5.19
C ALA A 24 -4.44 -12.83 -3.71
N ASN A 25 -4.59 -13.90 -2.94
CA ASN A 25 -4.18 -13.93 -1.53
C ASN A 25 -2.69 -13.71 -1.37
N ASP A 26 -1.87 -14.42 -2.15
CA ASP A 26 -0.41 -14.37 -2.02
C ASP A 26 0.13 -12.98 -2.37
N ASN A 27 -0.42 -12.36 -3.42
CA ASN A 27 -0.06 -11.00 -3.80
C ASN A 27 -0.53 -9.96 -2.78
N LEU A 28 -1.72 -10.13 -2.19
CA LEU A 28 -2.25 -9.20 -1.18
C LEU A 28 -1.49 -9.30 0.15
N LEU A 29 -1.13 -10.51 0.59
CA LEU A 29 -0.29 -10.70 1.78
C LEU A 29 1.08 -10.04 1.58
N ARG A 30 1.70 -10.24 0.41
CA ARG A 30 2.96 -9.57 0.09
C ARG A 30 2.82 -8.04 0.12
N ALA A 31 1.73 -7.49 -0.43
CA ALA A 31 1.50 -6.04 -0.40
C ALA A 31 1.26 -5.53 1.04
N GLN A 32 0.58 -6.31 1.87
CA GLN A 32 0.34 -6.02 3.29
C GLN A 32 1.65 -6.01 4.08
N ASP A 33 2.49 -7.04 3.95
CA ASP A 33 3.77 -7.16 4.66
C ASP A 33 4.66 -5.94 4.40
N ILE A 34 4.81 -5.56 3.12
CA ILE A 34 5.66 -4.40 2.79
C ILE A 34 5.02 -3.08 3.27
N THR A 35 3.69 -2.97 3.29
CA THR A 35 3.01 -1.80 3.88
C THR A 35 3.27 -1.73 5.38
N ASP A 36 3.28 -2.87 6.05
CA ASP A 36 3.52 -2.98 7.48
C ASP A 36 4.96 -2.65 7.86
N GLU A 37 5.93 -3.09 7.05
CA GLU A 37 7.34 -2.71 7.19
C GLU A 37 7.54 -1.19 7.10
N LEU A 38 6.88 -0.52 6.15
CA LEU A 38 6.94 0.94 6.03
C LEU A 38 6.34 1.63 7.25
N ARG A 39 5.19 1.15 7.71
CA ARG A 39 4.49 1.67 8.89
C ARG A 39 5.36 1.55 10.14
N GLY A 40 6.00 0.39 10.32
CA GLY A 40 6.89 0.09 11.45
C GLY A 40 8.24 0.82 11.39
N ALA A 41 8.68 1.27 10.21
CA ALA A 41 9.92 2.02 10.05
C ALA A 41 9.81 3.50 10.45
N LEU A 42 8.61 4.02 10.76
CA LEU A 42 8.41 5.41 11.12
C LEU A 42 8.84 5.70 12.57
N ASP A 43 9.68 6.72 12.73
CA ASP A 43 9.93 7.31 14.05
C ASP A 43 8.83 8.29 14.42
N LEU A 44 7.83 7.83 15.17
CA LEU A 44 6.68 8.64 15.58
C LEU A 44 7.05 9.80 16.53
N SER A 45 8.26 9.80 17.10
CA SER A 45 8.73 10.90 17.94
C SER A 45 9.04 12.17 17.15
N THR A 46 9.21 12.07 15.83
CA THR A 46 9.48 13.22 14.94
C THR A 46 8.28 14.12 14.68
N GLY A 47 7.10 13.79 15.24
CA GLY A 47 5.95 14.68 15.32
C GLY A 47 4.83 14.38 14.32
N ASN A 48 3.98 15.37 14.07
CA ASN A 48 2.68 15.21 13.38
C ASN A 48 2.79 14.62 11.96
N LEU A 49 3.90 14.86 11.27
CA LEU A 49 4.12 14.29 9.94
C LEU A 49 4.23 12.76 9.98
N ALA A 50 5.01 12.21 10.92
CA ALA A 50 5.16 10.77 11.07
C ALA A 50 3.84 10.11 11.48
N VAL A 51 3.06 10.76 12.36
CA VAL A 51 1.72 10.29 12.75
C VAL A 51 0.76 10.27 11.56
N GLY A 52 0.77 11.31 10.72
CA GLY A 52 -0.04 11.36 9.50
C GLY A 52 0.34 10.26 8.51
N LEU A 53 1.64 10.05 8.29
CA LEU A 53 2.13 9.01 7.38
C LEU A 53 1.81 7.60 7.89
N TYR A 54 1.90 7.38 9.19
CA TYR A 54 1.46 6.13 9.83
C TYR A 54 -0.02 5.86 9.54
N ALA A 55 -0.89 6.85 9.71
CA ALA A 55 -2.33 6.70 9.46
C ALA A 55 -2.63 6.37 7.98
N LEU A 56 -1.87 6.93 7.05
CA LEU A 56 -2.02 6.60 5.62
C LEU A 56 -1.59 5.17 5.33
N TYR A 57 -0.48 4.68 5.90
CA TYR A 57 -0.08 3.27 5.74
C TYR A 57 -1.08 2.30 6.40
N ASP A 58 -1.65 2.67 7.55
CA ASP A 58 -2.69 1.88 8.23
C ASP A 58 -3.98 1.78 7.38
N PHE A 59 -4.38 2.88 6.73
CA PHE A 59 -5.47 2.87 5.76
C PHE A 59 -5.20 1.93 4.59
N VAL A 60 -4.00 2.02 3.98
CA VAL A 60 -3.58 1.13 2.88
C VAL A 60 -3.65 -0.33 3.30
N TYR A 61 -3.10 -0.67 4.47
CA TYR A 61 -3.13 -2.02 5.01
C TYR A 61 -4.57 -2.53 5.17
N SER A 62 -5.45 -1.71 5.75
CA SER A 62 -6.87 -2.04 5.95
C SER A 62 -7.61 -2.30 4.64
N CYS A 63 -7.33 -1.50 3.61
CA CYS A 63 -7.87 -1.70 2.26
C CYS A 63 -7.43 -3.04 1.66
N LEU A 64 -6.14 -3.38 1.75
CA LEU A 64 -5.62 -4.65 1.25
C LEU A 64 -6.18 -5.86 2.01
N LEU A 65 -6.36 -5.73 3.33
CA LEU A 65 -7.00 -6.77 4.14
C LEU A 65 -8.45 -6.99 3.72
N LYS A 66 -9.21 -5.89 3.54
CA LYS A 66 -10.60 -5.93 3.06
C LYS A 66 -10.69 -6.56 1.68
N ALA A 67 -9.82 -6.17 0.75
CA ALA A 67 -9.73 -6.79 -0.58
C ALA A 67 -9.46 -8.29 -0.48
N ASN A 68 -8.59 -8.72 0.43
CA ASN A 68 -8.24 -10.14 0.55
C ASN A 68 -9.41 -10.97 1.09
N ILE A 69 -10.15 -10.45 2.07
CA ILE A 69 -11.32 -11.11 2.65
C ILE A 69 -12.46 -11.18 1.64
N ARG A 70 -12.74 -10.08 0.95
CA ARG A 70 -13.92 -9.97 0.06
C ARG A 70 -13.66 -10.37 -1.39
N LYS A 71 -12.39 -10.46 -1.78
CA LYS A 71 -11.94 -10.63 -3.17
C LYS A 71 -12.54 -9.55 -4.08
N GLU A 72 -12.50 -8.31 -3.61
CA GLU A 72 -12.98 -7.12 -4.32
C GLU A 72 -11.79 -6.30 -4.83
N ILE A 73 -11.92 -5.73 -6.03
CA ILE A 73 -10.88 -4.93 -6.67
C ILE A 73 -10.85 -3.49 -6.14
N GLU A 74 -12.01 -2.90 -5.84
CA GLU A 74 -12.16 -1.49 -5.44
C GLU A 74 -11.26 -1.09 -4.25
N PRO A 75 -11.15 -1.88 -3.15
CA PRO A 75 -10.24 -1.50 -2.07
C PRO A 75 -8.76 -1.53 -2.48
N ILE A 76 -8.37 -2.33 -3.47
CA ILE A 76 -7.00 -2.35 -3.99
C ILE A 76 -6.71 -1.04 -4.74
N ASP A 77 -7.69 -0.51 -5.47
CA ASP A 77 -7.57 0.76 -6.19
C ASP A 77 -7.43 1.95 -5.22
N ASP A 78 -8.20 1.96 -4.14
CA ASP A 78 -8.07 2.94 -3.05
C ASP A 78 -6.65 2.90 -2.43
N ALA A 79 -6.14 1.69 -2.15
CA ALA A 79 -4.80 1.49 -1.62
C ALA A 79 -3.72 1.99 -2.59
N LEU A 80 -3.85 1.69 -3.89
CA LEU A 80 -2.95 2.16 -4.94
C LEU A 80 -2.93 3.69 -5.05
N THR A 81 -4.10 4.32 -4.95
CA THR A 81 -4.23 5.78 -4.99
C THR A 81 -3.45 6.44 -3.86
N VAL A 82 -3.65 5.99 -2.63
CA VAL A 82 -2.95 6.54 -1.46
C VAL A 82 -1.45 6.27 -1.53
N MET A 83 -1.04 5.06 -1.91
CA MET A 83 0.38 4.73 -2.08
C MET A 83 1.08 5.57 -3.14
N THR A 84 0.37 5.91 -4.22
CA THR A 84 0.89 6.79 -5.28
C THR A 84 1.06 8.22 -4.77
N GLN A 85 0.06 8.76 -4.06
CA GLN A 85 0.15 10.10 -3.46
C GLN A 85 1.31 10.21 -2.45
N ILE A 86 1.51 9.20 -1.61
CA ILE A 86 2.64 9.16 -0.66
C ILE A 86 3.97 9.20 -1.43
N LYS A 87 4.11 8.38 -2.48
CA LYS A 87 5.32 8.35 -3.31
C LYS A 87 5.58 9.71 -3.96
N ASP A 88 4.58 10.31 -4.56
CA ASP A 88 4.73 11.57 -5.29
C ASP A 88 5.09 12.71 -4.33
N ALA A 89 4.49 12.74 -3.13
CA ALA A 89 4.87 13.68 -2.07
C ALA A 89 6.34 13.52 -1.63
N TRP A 90 6.82 12.27 -1.52
CA TRP A 90 8.23 11.99 -1.21
C TRP A 90 9.17 12.44 -2.33
N GLU A 91 8.82 12.20 -3.59
CA GLU A 91 9.62 12.63 -4.75
C GLU A 91 9.72 14.15 -4.83
N GLU A 92 8.64 14.86 -4.54
CA GLU A 92 8.62 16.33 -4.48
C GLU A 92 9.43 16.86 -3.30
N ALA A 93 9.33 16.24 -2.12
CA ALA A 93 10.14 16.60 -0.96
C ALA A 93 11.64 16.42 -1.25
N VAL A 94 12.06 15.34 -1.92
CA VAL A 94 13.48 15.16 -2.27
C VAL A 94 13.94 16.18 -3.31
N ARG A 95 13.09 16.51 -4.29
CA ARG A 95 13.43 17.48 -5.34
C ARG A 95 13.56 18.90 -4.80
N SER A 96 12.72 19.31 -3.86
CA SER A 96 12.74 20.66 -3.29
C SER A 96 13.92 20.93 -2.33
N TYR A 97 14.62 19.89 -1.89
CA TYR A 97 15.84 19.98 -1.06
C TYR A 97 17.16 19.89 -1.87
N GLY A 98 17.09 19.67 -3.19
CA GLY A 98 18.24 19.64 -4.11
C GLY A 98 18.37 20.92 -4.93
#